data_AF-A0A9P5NE34-F1
#
_entry.id   AF-A0A9P5NE34-F1
#
_cell.length_a   1.000
_cell.length_b   1.000
_cell.length_c   1.000
_cell.angle_alpha   90.00
_cell.angle_beta   90.00
_cell.angle_gamma   90.00
#
_symmetry.space_group_name_H-M   'P 1'
#
loop_
_entity.id
_entity.type
_entity.pdbx_description
1 polymer ?
#
loop_
_entity_poly.entity_id
_entity_poly.type
_entity_poly.pdbx_seq_one_letter_code
_entity_poly.pdbx_strand_id
1 'polypeptide(L)' 'WDVRDMPKENVTRKGRSLLGYLEKGSQDEHLDIEHTLASDFNLGDGYATFKCPKVEPRKDYIVVLFGDSGNRSPRFTISI' A
#
# COMPACT_ATOMS: atom_id res chain seq x y z
N TRP A 1 -1.61 1.31 9.10
CA TRP A 1 -1.56 2.79 9.09
C TRP A 1 -2.13 3.28 10.42
N ASP A 2 -1.88 4.54 10.77
CA ASP A 2 -2.47 5.13 11.98
C ASP A 2 -3.92 5.58 11.69
N VAL A 3 -4.83 5.34 12.62
CA VAL A 3 -6.24 5.69 12.52
C VAL A 3 -6.71 6.62 13.64
N ARG A 4 -5.81 7.03 14.55
CA ARG A 4 -6.16 7.83 15.74
C ARG A 4 -6.84 9.17 15.39
N ASP A 5 -6.37 9.80 14.32
CA ASP A 5 -6.89 11.10 13.84
C ASP A 5 -7.84 10.95 12.63
N MET A 6 -8.32 9.73 12.36
CA MET A 6 -9.19 9.47 11.21
C MET A 6 -10.57 10.10 11.41
N PRO A 7 -11.06 10.92 10.44
CA PRO A 7 -12.43 11.42 10.46
C PRO A 7 -13.43 10.27 10.53
N LYS A 8 -14.49 10.41 11.34
CA LYS A 8 -15.50 9.34 11.54
C LYS A 8 -16.13 8.84 10.24
N GLU A 9 -16.27 9.73 9.26
CA GLU A 9 -16.75 9.41 7.90
C GLU A 9 -15.83 8.46 7.12
N ASN A 10 -14.56 8.35 7.49
CA ASN A 10 -13.58 7.51 6.82
C ASN A 10 -13.43 6.12 7.44
N VAL A 11 -13.95 5.91 8.66
CA VAL A 11 -13.83 4.62 9.39
C VAL A 11 -14.44 3.47 8.59
N THR A 12 -15.59 3.70 7.95
CA THR A 12 -16.30 2.70 7.14
C THR A 12 -15.96 2.77 5.65
N ARG A 13 -15.08 3.70 5.23
CA ARG A 13 -14.66 3.77 3.83
C ARG A 13 -13.80 2.55 3.50
N LYS A 14 -14.02 2.06 2.29
CA LYS A 14 -13.26 0.93 1.74
C LYS A 14 -11.92 1.40 1.22
N GLY A 15 -10.87 0.75 1.69
CA GLY A 15 -9.50 0.97 1.25
C GLY A 15 -9.08 0.01 0.15
N ARG A 16 -8.00 0.36 -0.54
CA ARG A 16 -7.24 -0.56 -1.39
C ARG A 16 -5.75 -0.28 -1.22
N SER A 17 -4.93 -1.31 -1.35
CA SER A 17 -3.47 -1.18 -1.27
C SER A 17 -2.82 -1.73 -2.53
N LEU A 18 -1.82 -1.02 -3.04
CA LEU A 18 -1.08 -1.36 -4.26
C LEU A 18 0.39 -1.57 -3.93
N LEU A 19 1.03 -2.45 -4.70
CA LEU A 19 2.47 -2.56 -4.73
C LEU A 19 3.02 -1.57 -5.76
N GLY A 20 4.13 -0.92 -5.44
CA GLY A 20 4.93 -0.16 -6.38
C GLY A 20 6.41 -0.32 -6.06
N TYR A 21 7.28 0.36 -6.79
CA TYR A 21 8.70 0.41 -6.50
C TYR A 21 9.28 1.78 -6.83
N LEU A 22 10.35 2.16 -6.14
CA LEU A 22 11.00 3.46 -6.30
C LEU A 22 12.43 3.31 -6.80
N GLU A 23 12.61 3.47 -8.10
CA GLU A 23 13.94 3.39 -8.70
C GLU A 23 14.86 4.52 -8.21
N LYS A 24 16.16 4.23 -8.16
CA LYS A 24 17.15 5.20 -7.70
C LYS A 24 17.17 6.42 -8.63
N GLY A 25 16.83 7.59 -8.07
CA GLY A 25 16.82 8.85 -8.82
C GLY A 25 15.48 9.18 -9.49
N SER A 26 14.48 8.31 -9.37
CA SER A 26 13.11 8.56 -9.83
C SER A 26 12.19 8.94 -8.67
N GLN A 27 11.18 9.75 -8.98
CA GLN A 27 10.02 9.98 -8.09
C GLN A 27 8.80 9.16 -8.53
N ASP A 28 8.90 8.43 -9.65
CA ASP A 28 7.86 7.53 -10.13
C ASP A 28 7.76 6.32 -9.19
N GLU A 29 6.54 6.03 -8.75
CA GLU A 29 6.21 4.97 -7.81
C GLU A 29 5.92 3.63 -8.50
N HIS A 30 5.83 3.62 -9.84
CA HIS A 30 5.60 2.42 -10.64
C HIS A 30 4.49 1.53 -10.07
N LEU A 31 3.35 2.14 -9.72
CA LEU A 31 2.26 1.46 -9.04
C LEU A 31 1.60 0.42 -9.96
N ASP A 32 1.46 -0.79 -9.44
CA ASP A 32 0.66 -1.84 -10.08
C ASP A 32 -0.82 -1.58 -9.80
N ILE A 33 -1.46 -0.81 -10.69
CA ILE A 33 -2.89 -0.47 -10.60
C ILE A 33 -3.80 -1.63 -11.02
N GLU A 34 -3.27 -2.61 -11.75
CA GLU A 34 -4.00 -3.77 -12.24
C GLU A 34 -4.11 -4.86 -11.16
N HIS A 35 -3.06 -5.05 -10.36
CA HIS A 35 -2.99 -6.08 -9.31
C HIS A 35 -2.92 -5.46 -7.91
N THR A 36 -4.08 -5.29 -7.27
CA THR A 36 -4.15 -4.83 -5.88
C THR A 36 -3.65 -5.88 -4.89
N LEU A 37 -2.87 -5.48 -3.88
CA LEU A 37 -2.42 -6.36 -2.79
C LEU A 37 -3.59 -6.76 -1.88
N ALA A 38 -4.41 -5.77 -1.51
CA ALA A 38 -5.65 -5.95 -0.77
C ALA A 38 -6.67 -4.89 -1.19
N SER A 39 -7.95 -5.24 -1.11
CA SER A 39 -9.07 -4.35 -1.42
C SER A 39 -10.25 -4.66 -0.49
N ASP A 40 -11.20 -3.72 -0.43
CA ASP A 40 -12.49 -3.85 0.27
C ASP A 40 -12.42 -4.04 1.81
N PHE A 41 -11.27 -3.73 2.41
CA PHE A 41 -11.11 -3.63 3.86
C PHE A 41 -11.56 -2.25 4.37
N ASN A 42 -11.97 -2.17 5.64
CA ASN A 42 -12.34 -0.89 6.24
C ASN A 42 -11.07 -0.12 6.61
N LEU A 43 -10.98 1.15 6.23
CA LEU A 43 -9.82 1.99 6.59
C LEU A 43 -9.70 2.18 8.11
N GLY A 44 -10.82 2.16 8.83
CA GLY A 44 -10.85 2.26 10.29
C GLY A 44 -10.17 1.12 11.04
N ASP A 45 -9.95 -0.03 10.40
CA ASP A 45 -9.30 -1.18 11.05
C ASP A 45 -7.81 -0.91 11.32
N GLY A 46 -7.19 0.04 10.61
CA GLY A 46 -5.78 0.43 10.77
C GLY A 46 -4.78 -0.58 10.23
N TYR A 47 -5.23 -1.74 9.76
CA TYR A 47 -4.40 -2.73 9.10
C TYR A 47 -5.20 -3.50 8.05
N ALA A 48 -4.48 -4.11 7.11
CA ALA A 48 -5.00 -5.11 6.19
C ALA A 48 -3.93 -6.18 5.98
N THR A 49 -4.36 -7.42 5.81
CA THR A 49 -3.48 -8.55 5.51
C THR A 49 -3.59 -8.93 4.04
N PHE A 50 -2.46 -9.25 3.41
CA PHE A 50 -2.41 -9.75 2.05
C PHE A 50 -1.34 -10.83 1.93
N LYS A 51 -1.43 -11.64 0.86
CA LYS A 51 -0.38 -12.59 0.52
C LYS A 51 0.72 -11.85 -0.22
N CYS A 52 1.98 -12.12 0.14
CA CYS A 52 3.12 -11.59 -0.62
C CYS A 52 2.98 -12.01 -2.09
N PRO A 53 2.93 -11.07 -3.05
CA PRO A 53 2.74 -11.41 -4.45
C PRO A 53 4.00 -12.07 -5.02
N LYS A 54 3.81 -12.81 -6.11
CA LYS A 54 4.92 -13.37 -6.88
C LYS A 54 5.39 -12.31 -7.88
N VAL A 55 6.48 -11.63 -7.54
CA VAL A 55 7.08 -10.55 -8.33
C VAL A 55 8.58 -10.77 -8.47
N GLU A 56 9.21 -10.03 -9.39
CA GLU A 56 10.66 -10.04 -9.56
C GLU A 56 11.37 -9.62 -8.25
N PRO A 57 12.49 -10.24 -7.87
CA PRO A 57 13.23 -9.84 -6.69
C PRO A 57 13.73 -8.39 -6.79
N ARG A 58 13.36 -7.54 -5.83
CA ARG A 58 13.85 -6.15 -5.74
C ARG A 58 13.97 -5.69 -4.29
N LYS A 59 14.71 -4.60 -4.08
CA LYS A 59 15.03 -4.03 -2.75
C LYS A 59 14.34 -2.69 -2.45
N ASP A 60 13.54 -2.20 -3.39
CA ASP A 60 12.98 -0.86 -3.45
C ASP A 60 11.46 -0.87 -3.62
N TYR A 61 10.81 -1.97 -3.23
CA TYR A 61 9.35 -2.07 -3.19
C TYR A 61 8.76 -1.14 -2.14
N ILE A 62 7.56 -0.64 -2.42
CA ILE A 62 6.72 0.17 -1.55
C ILE A 62 5.28 -0.33 -1.60
N VAL A 63 4.54 -0.15 -0.50
CA VAL A 63 3.09 -0.31 -0.46
C VAL A 63 2.46 1.06 -0.33
N VAL A 64 1.47 1.35 -1.18
CA VAL A 64 0.67 2.57 -1.13
C VAL A 64 -0.76 2.22 -0.74
N LEU A 65 -1.26 2.88 0.30
CA LEU A 65 -2.66 2.82 0.71
C LEU A 65 -3.46 3.92 0.00
N PHE A 66 -4.51 3.51 -0.68
CA PHE A 66 -5.48 4.40 -1.30
C PHE A 66 -6.74 4.50 -0.42
N GLY A 67 -7.24 5.74 -0.30
CA GLY A 67 -8.37 6.09 0.56
C GLY A 67 -7.95 6.95 1.75
N ASP A 68 -6.68 6.86 2.14
CA ASP A 68 -5.99 7.77 3.05
C ASP A 68 -4.69 8.23 2.35
N SER A 69 -4.89 8.96 1.26
CA SER A 69 -3.87 9.36 0.28
C SER A 69 -2.71 10.09 0.98
N GLY A 70 -1.64 9.36 1.24
CA GLY A 70 -0.49 9.82 2.02
C GLY A 70 0.23 8.69 2.74
N ASN A 71 -0.45 7.57 2.98
CA ASN A 71 0.16 6.41 3.62
C ASN A 71 0.91 5.52 2.62
N ARG A 72 2.21 5.79 2.52
CA ARG A 72 3.19 4.96 1.81
C ARG A 72 4.19 4.36 2.80
N SER A 73 4.52 3.09 2.60
CA SER A 73 5.54 2.42 3.43
C SER A 73 6.95 2.95 3.14
N PRO A 74 7.91 2.72 4.06
CA PRO A 74 9.33 2.67 3.71
C PRO A 74 9.59 1.62 2.61
N ARG A 75 10.76 1.72 1.97
CA ARG A 75 11.22 0.72 1.00
C ARG A 75 11.48 -0.62 1.69
N PHE A 76 11.13 -1.72 1.03
CA PHE A 76 11.41 -3.07 1.51
C PHE A 76 11.85 -3.99 0.37
N THR A 77 12.37 -5.17 0.76
CA THR A 77 12.87 -6.18 -0.16
C THR A 77 11.89 -7.34 -0.27
N ILE A 78 11.61 -7.77 -1.50
CA ILE A 78 11.02 -9.07 -1.78
C ILE A 78 12.12 -9.90 -2.43
N SER A 79 12.50 -11.00 -1.79
CA SER A 79 13.49 -11.96 -2.27
C SER A 79 12.84 -13.34 -2.47
N ILE A 80 13.45 -14.15 -3.34
CA ILE A 80 13.09 -15.55 -3.60
C ILE A 80 13.86 -16.50 -2.69
#